data_AF-A0A5C9EPT4-F1
#
_entry.id   AF-A0A5C9EPT4-F1
#
_cell.length_a   1.000
_cell.length_b   1.000
_cell.length_c   1.000
_cell.angle_alpha   90.00
_cell.angle_beta   90.00
_cell.angle_gamma   90.00
#
_symmetry.space_group_name_H-M   'P 1'
#
loop_
_entity.id
_entity.type
_entity.pdbx_description
1 polymer ?
#
loop_
_entity_poly.entity_id
_entity_poly.type
_entity_poly.pdbx_seq_one_letter_code
_entity_poly.pdbx_strand_id
1 'polypeptide(L)'
;MDIVKKFKALPSTLGIQANPDHFQYLNTIIEQELKKFSHHTQLLIQKLLISFASGDQIIRESEKQKIHNIFLFSEKYRKKLETLYENIEQRFQMQN
;
A
#
# COMPACT_ATOMS: atom_id res chain seq x y z
N MET A 1 7.49 -12.75 5.97
CA MET A 1 6.64 -11.56 6.19
C MET A 1 5.67 -11.47 5.03
N ASP A 2 4.36 -11.51 5.28
CA ASP A 2 3.34 -11.43 4.24
C ASP A 2 3.31 -10.04 3.57
N ILE A 3 2.84 -9.97 2.33
CA ILE A 3 2.88 -8.74 1.52
C ILE A 3 2.09 -7.59 2.17
N VAL A 4 1.01 -7.89 2.90
CA VAL A 4 0.20 -6.87 3.59
C VAL A 4 1.03 -6.20 4.69
N LYS A 5 1.75 -6.98 5.50
CA LYS A 5 2.68 -6.43 6.50
C LYS A 5 3.85 -5.65 5.87
N LYS A 6 4.43 -6.16 4.77
CA LYS A 6 5.49 -5.44 4.03
C LYS A 6 5.00 -4.08 3.53
N PHE A 7 3.83 -4.07 2.90
CA PHE A 7 3.24 -2.86 2.36
C PHE A 7 2.86 -1.85 3.45
N LYS A 8 2.36 -2.31 4.61
CA LYS A 8 2.14 -1.45 5.79
C LYS A 8 3.43 -0.82 6.31
N ALA A 9 4.53 -1.57 6.29
CA ALA A 9 5.84 -1.12 6.78
C ALA A 9 6.62 -0.28 5.75
N LEU A 10 6.08 -0.05 4.54
CA LEU A 10 6.77 0.60 3.43
C LEU A 10 7.44 1.94 3.81
N PRO A 11 6.79 2.88 4.53
CA PRO A 11 7.46 4.11 4.93
C PRO A 11 8.71 3.86 5.79
N SER A 12 8.63 2.90 6.72
CA SER A 12 9.76 2.52 7.57
C SER A 12 10.86 1.83 6.79
N THR A 13 10.52 0.93 5.85
CA THR A 13 11.50 0.26 4.97
C THR A 13 12.26 1.24 4.09
N LEU A 14 11.59 2.30 3.64
CA LEU A 14 12.18 3.37 2.83
C LEU A 14 12.94 4.42 3.64
N GLY A 15 13.10 4.24 4.95
CA GLY A 15 13.81 5.19 5.81
C GLY A 15 13.09 6.53 6.00
N ILE A 16 11.77 6.59 5.75
CA ILE A 16 10.96 7.80 5.92
C ILE A 16 10.75 8.05 7.41
N GLN A 17 11.70 8.76 8.02
CA GLN A 17 11.63 9.18 9.42
C GLN A 17 10.78 10.44 9.53
N ALA A 18 9.50 10.30 9.90
CA ALA A 18 8.59 11.36 10.34
C ALA A 18 8.56 12.68 9.52
N ASN A 19 9.11 12.72 8.31
CA ASN A 19 9.22 13.91 7.48
C ASN A 19 7.97 14.02 6.60
N PRO A 20 7.11 15.03 6.81
CA PRO A 20 5.88 15.20 6.04
C PRO A 20 6.10 15.23 4.53
N ASP A 21 7.19 15.82 4.06
CA ASP A 21 7.50 15.94 2.62
C ASP A 21 7.81 14.57 2.02
N HIS A 22 8.55 13.72 2.74
CA HIS A 22 8.85 12.36 2.30
C HIS A 22 7.59 11.47 2.30
N PHE A 23 6.68 11.66 3.26
CA PHE A 23 5.37 10.98 3.24
C PHE A 23 4.51 11.45 2.05
N GLN A 24 4.48 12.74 1.77
CA GLN A 24 3.75 13.29 0.63
C GLN A 24 4.33 12.80 -0.70
N TYR A 25 5.65 12.71 -0.80
CA TYR A 25 6.33 12.16 -1.96
C TYR A 25 6.02 10.67 -2.15
N LEU A 26 6.10 9.86 -1.08
CA LEU A 26 5.71 8.45 -1.12
C LEU A 26 4.25 8.28 -1.56
N ASN A 27 3.33 9.08 -1.02
CA ASN A 27 1.92 9.08 -1.43
C ASN A 27 1.77 9.41 -2.93
N THR A 28 2.52 10.38 -3.43
CA THR A 28 2.54 10.72 -4.86
C THR A 28 2.99 9.53 -5.72
N ILE A 29 4.06 8.83 -5.33
CA ILE A 29 4.52 7.64 -6.05
C ILE A 29 3.44 6.55 -6.02
N ILE A 30 2.89 6.26 -4.84
CA ILE A 30 1.83 5.26 -4.66
C ILE A 30 0.65 5.57 -5.60
N GLU A 31 0.17 6.81 -5.63
CA GLU A 31 -0.95 7.20 -6.50
C GLU A 31 -0.63 7.04 -7.99
N GLN A 32 0.58 7.43 -8.41
CA GLN A 32 1.00 7.30 -9.80
C GLN A 32 1.13 5.84 -10.23
N GLU A 33 1.68 4.98 -9.37
CA GLU A 33 1.78 3.55 -9.65
C GLU A 33 0.41 2.86 -9.58
N LEU A 34 -0.48 3.26 -8.67
CA LEU A 34 -1.86 2.75 -8.62
C LEU A 34 -2.60 2.98 -9.93
N LYS A 35 -2.45 4.16 -10.55
CA LYS A 35 -3.15 4.53 -11.80
C LYS A 35 -2.88 3.56 -12.96
N LYS A 36 -1.80 2.78 -12.91
CA LYS A 36 -1.44 1.76 -13.91
C LYS A 36 -2.31 0.49 -13.81
N PHE A 37 -2.98 0.27 -12.68
CA PHE A 37 -3.85 -0.89 -12.48
C PHE A 37 -5.29 -0.61 -12.92
N SER A 38 -6.10 -1.67 -13.05
CA SER A 38 -7.54 -1.51 -13.31
C SER A 38 -8.25 -0.79 -12.16
N HIS A 39 -9.34 -0.06 -12.46
CA HIS A 39 -10.12 0.67 -11.46
C HIS A 39 -10.51 -0.18 -10.24
N HIS A 40 -10.95 -1.43 -10.47
CA HIS A 40 -11.27 -2.35 -9.38
C HIS A 40 -10.06 -2.67 -8.48
N THR A 41 -8.88 -2.85 -9.07
CA THR A 41 -7.65 -3.09 -8.30
C THR A 41 -7.26 -1.86 -7.48
N GLN A 42 -7.36 -0.67 -8.09
CA GLN A 42 -7.09 0.60 -7.43
C GLN A 42 -7.96 0.75 -6.18
N LEU A 43 -9.27 0.50 -6.30
CA LEU A 43 -10.21 0.58 -5.17
C LEU A 43 -9.84 -0.39 -4.04
N LEU A 44 -9.45 -1.63 -4.36
CA LEU A 44 -9.04 -2.60 -3.34
C LEU A 44 -7.78 -2.17 -2.61
N ILE A 45 -6.79 -1.63 -3.33
CA ILE A 45 -5.53 -1.15 -2.73
C ILE A 45 -5.76 0.13 -1.91
N GLN A 46 -6.62 1.04 -2.37
CA GLN A 46 -7.03 2.21 -1.57
C GLN A 46 -7.71 1.79 -0.27
N LYS A 47 -8.63 0.81 -0.32
CA LYS A 47 -9.24 0.25 0.90
C LYS A 47 -8.20 -0.40 1.82
N LEU A 48 -7.18 -1.04 1.25
CA LEU A 48 -6.07 -1.59 2.03
C LEU A 48 -5.27 -0.48 2.72
N LEU A 49 -4.92 0.60 2.02
CA LEU A 49 -4.22 1.75 2.59
C LEU A 49 -5.03 2.40 3.73
N ILE A 50 -6.33 2.62 3.52
CA ILE A 50 -7.24 3.15 4.53
C ILE A 50 -7.30 2.21 5.75
N SER A 51 -7.26 0.90 5.55
CA SER A 51 -7.26 -0.07 6.66
C SER A 51 -6.03 0.03 7.58
N PHE A 52 -4.93 0.66 7.12
CA PHE A 52 -3.75 0.91 7.94
C PHE A 52 -3.79 2.23 8.70
N ALA A 53 -4.62 3.18 8.26
CA ALA A 53 -4.77 4.45 8.94
C ALA A 53 -5.35 4.22 10.35
N SER A 54 -4.65 4.72 11.36
CA SER A 54 -5.08 4.62 12.76
C SER A 54 -6.03 5.77 13.06
N GLY A 55 -7.30 5.56 12.79
CA GLY A 55 -8.40 6.44 13.18
C GLY A 55 -9.64 5.60 13.47
N ASP A 56 -10.17 5.71 14.69
CA ASP A 56 -11.18 4.82 15.29
C ASP A 56 -12.53 4.68 14.56
N GLN A 57 -12.73 5.29 13.39
CA GLN A 57 -14.05 5.40 12.76
C GLN A 57 -14.13 5.10 11.25
N ILE A 58 -13.04 4.72 10.57
CA ILE A 58 -13.08 4.71 9.09
C ILE A 58 -13.58 3.37 8.51
N ILE A 59 -13.23 2.22 9.12
CA ILE A 59 -13.60 0.88 8.62
C ILE A 59 -13.79 -0.10 9.79
N ARG A 60 -14.86 -0.91 9.78
CA ARG A 60 -15.09 -1.96 10.78
C ARG A 60 -13.97 -3.00 10.75
N GLU A 61 -13.55 -3.54 11.89
CA GLU A 61 -12.45 -4.51 11.97
C GLU A 61 -12.66 -5.74 11.06
N SER A 62 -13.91 -6.21 10.96
CA SER A 62 -14.28 -7.30 10.05
C SER A 62 -14.08 -6.95 8.57
N GLU A 63 -14.22 -5.69 8.18
CA GLU A 63 -13.95 -5.24 6.82
C GLU A 63 -12.45 -5.09 6.56
N LYS A 64 -11.66 -4.64 7.55
CA LYS A 64 -10.19 -4.66 7.45
C LYS A 64 -9.69 -6.08 7.20
N GLN A 65 -10.15 -7.04 8.01
CA GLN A 65 -9.80 -8.45 7.86
C GLN A 65 -10.17 -8.99 6.48
N LYS A 66 -11.37 -8.67 5.97
CA LYS A 66 -11.80 -9.06 4.61
C LYS A 66 -10.88 -8.51 3.54
N ILE A 67 -10.52 -7.23 3.61
CA ILE A 67 -9.62 -6.61 2.64
C ILE A 67 -8.23 -7.25 2.72
N HIS A 68 -7.68 -7.46 3.91
CA HIS A 68 -6.38 -8.12 4.08
C HIS A 68 -6.40 -9.53 3.49
N ASN A 69 -7.45 -10.31 3.77
CA ASN A 69 -7.63 -11.66 3.26
C ASN A 69 -7.65 -11.72 1.72
N ILE A 70 -8.18 -10.70 1.03
CA ILE A 70 -8.13 -10.64 -0.44
C ILE A 70 -6.67 -10.68 -0.92
N PHE A 71 -5.78 -9.89 -0.30
CA PHE A 71 -4.37 -9.81 -0.70
C PHE A 71 -3.52 -10.96 -0.16
N LEU A 72 -3.95 -11.64 0.90
CA LEU A 72 -3.26 -12.80 1.46
C LEU A 72 -3.58 -14.10 0.70
N PHE A 73 -4.86 -14.32 0.36
CA PHE A 73 -5.33 -15.60 -0.17
C PHE A 73 -5.58 -15.60 -1.68
N SER A 74 -5.78 -14.44 -2.32
CA SER A 74 -5.89 -14.37 -3.77
C SER A 74 -4.51 -14.12 -4.41
N GLU A 75 -3.97 -15.14 -5.08
CA GLU A 75 -2.68 -15.02 -5.79
C GLU A 75 -2.66 -13.84 -6.77
N LYS A 76 -3.77 -13.61 -7.49
CA LYS A 76 -3.94 -12.51 -8.43
C LYS A 76 -3.74 -11.15 -7.76
N TYR A 77 -4.35 -10.90 -6.61
CA TYR A 77 -4.25 -9.62 -5.92
C TYR A 77 -2.93 -9.50 -5.13
N ARG A 78 -2.43 -10.61 -4.60
CA ARG A 78 -1.10 -10.70 -3.98
C ARG A 78 -0.02 -10.24 -4.96
N LYS A 79 0.04 -10.84 -6.15
CA LYS A 79 1.01 -10.47 -7.21
C LYS A 79 0.91 -9.00 -7.60
N LYS A 80 -0.31 -8.46 -7.69
CA LYS A 80 -0.51 -7.03 -7.99
C LYS A 80 0.04 -6.11 -6.89
N LEU A 81 -0.14 -6.49 -5.63
CA LEU A 81 0.41 -5.73 -4.50
C LEU A 81 1.93 -5.85 -4.42
N GLU A 82 2.48 -7.03 -4.74
CA GLU A 82 3.93 -7.26 -4.89
C GLU A 82 4.53 -6.37 -5.99
N THR A 83 3.95 -6.38 -7.20
CA THR A 83 4.39 -5.51 -8.30
C THR A 83 4.29 -4.02 -7.93
N LEU A 84 3.21 -3.60 -7.26
CA LEU A 84 3.09 -2.22 -6.80
C LEU A 84 4.20 -1.86 -5.80
N TYR A 85 4.46 -2.74 -4.82
CA TYR A 85 5.50 -2.55 -3.82
C TYR A 85 6.88 -2.41 -4.47
N GLU A 86 7.24 -3.32 -5.38
CA GLU A 86 8.51 -3.31 -6.11
C GLU A 86 8.69 -2.02 -6.93
N ASN A 87 7.65 -1.59 -7.64
CA ASN A 87 7.69 -0.36 -8.43
C ASN A 87 7.88 0.88 -7.54
N ILE A 88 7.25 0.93 -6.36
CA ILE A 88 7.42 2.05 -5.43
C ILE A 88 8.85 2.07 -4.89
N GLU A 89 9.38 0.92 -4.45
CA GLU A 89 10.77 0.83 -3.97
C GLU A 89 11.77 1.28 -5.02
N GLN A 90 11.65 0.79 -6.26
CA GLN A 90 12.52 1.19 -7.37
C GLN A 90 12.48 2.70 -7.61
N ARG A 91 11.27 3.28 -7.68
CA ARG A 91 11.13 4.73 -7.93
C ARG A 91 11.63 5.59 -6.78
N PHE A 92 11.47 5.13 -5.54
CA PHE A 92 11.95 5.85 -4.37
C PHE A 92 13.49 5.81 -4.26
N GLN A 93 14.12 4.69 -4.67
CA GLN A 93 15.58 4.55 -4.69
C GLN A 93 16.25 5.31 -5.85
N MET A 94 15.61 5.46 -7.01
CA MET A 94 16.19 6.19 -8.15
C MET A 94 16.31 7.72 -7.94
N GLN A 95 15.71 8.27 -6.89
CA GLN A 95 15.77 9.71 -6.56
C GLN A 95 16.64 10.05 -5.34
N ASN A 96 17.14 9.04 -4.61
CA ASN A 96 18.15 9.20 -3.55
C ASN A 96 19.54 8.92 -4.11
#